data_AF-A0A6M1PLB5-F1
#
_entry.id   AF-A0A6M1PLB5-F1
#
_cell.length_a   1.000
_cell.length_b   1.000
_cell.length_c   1.000
_cell.angle_alpha   90.00
_cell.angle_beta   90.00
_cell.angle_gamma   90.00
#
_symmetry.space_group_name_H-M   'P 1'
#
loop_
_entity.id
_entity.type
_entity.pdbx_description
1 polymer ?
#
loop_
_entity_poly.entity_id
_entity_poly.type
_entity_poly.pdbx_seq_one_letter_code
_entity_poly.pdbx_strand_id
1 'polypeptide(L)'
;MITPVKRVNRFFMLVTAPFIGLLVCLAFYKPSLTLNLETQRFAPSEGPVQLTAGIKDQLDQARSTADYTMRAVSASAKLYRETTTAMNSIVVKAKTQAGRPGVIYNRRITAKLGFPYETITSSRIAIELYRVNPGTYTGYAMKIKLKDKNAMTMSLGKGGPGSSETTLQAASRYGAVAGINAGGFADQDGKRYPLSTTIVGGRYLTGFEPSYKDLSFVGLNKDGRLIGGKFYSREQLDKLKPAFGASFVPVLLQSGYKTEIPAKWEVSPRRAPRTAIGKYKDDQLLIIVTEGDNENGSSGATLEELQDKLFNMGVSDAYNLDGGGSSSLVFNGRVVNRPSDGALRPVPTSFLFFK
;
A
#
# COMPACT_ATOMS: atom_id res chain seq x y z
N MET A 1 53.24 -113.92 -106.52
CA MET A 1 54.13 -112.73 -106.49
C MET A 1 53.36 -111.56 -105.86
N ILE A 2 53.86 -111.01 -104.75
CA ILE A 2 53.37 -109.75 -104.18
C ILE A 2 54.21 -108.64 -104.81
N THR A 3 53.56 -107.70 -105.49
CA THR A 3 54.23 -106.61 -106.22
C THR A 3 54.94 -105.64 -105.26
N PRO A 4 56.02 -104.96 -105.69
CA PRO A 4 56.85 -104.10 -104.82
C PRO A 4 56.05 -103.04 -104.05
N VAL A 5 55.01 -102.49 -104.68
CA VAL A 5 54.10 -101.48 -104.09
C VAL A 5 53.38 -102.00 -102.83
N LYS A 6 52.99 -103.28 -102.79
CA LYS A 6 52.29 -103.87 -101.63
C LYS A 6 53.20 -104.04 -100.41
N ARG A 7 54.52 -104.18 -100.59
CA ARG A 7 55.48 -104.21 -99.47
C ARG A 7 55.66 -102.84 -98.84
N VAL A 8 55.78 -101.80 -99.66
CA VAL A 8 55.95 -100.41 -99.20
C VAL A 8 54.70 -99.95 -98.43
N ASN A 9 53.50 -100.23 -98.94
CA ASN A 9 52.27 -99.84 -98.24
C ASN A 9 52.08 -100.57 -96.90
N ARG A 10 52.48 -101.85 -96.79
CA ARG A 10 52.45 -102.57 -95.51
C ARG A 10 53.46 -102.02 -94.51
N PHE A 11 54.65 -101.64 -94.97
CA PHE A 11 55.66 -101.00 -94.12
C PHE A 11 55.15 -99.68 -93.55
N PHE A 12 54.61 -98.79 -94.40
CA PHE A 12 54.04 -97.53 -93.92
C PHE A 12 52.83 -97.74 -93.00
N MET A 13 51.95 -98.70 -93.28
CA MET A 13 50.80 -98.99 -92.42
C MET A 13 51.22 -99.47 -91.02
N LEU A 14 52.28 -100.30 -90.92
CA LEU A 14 52.84 -100.76 -89.64
C LEU A 14 53.55 -99.63 -88.88
N VAL A 15 54.23 -98.72 -89.58
CA VAL A 15 54.91 -97.57 -88.97
C VAL A 15 53.89 -96.53 -88.45
N THR A 16 52.75 -96.35 -89.12
CA THR A 16 51.75 -95.34 -88.72
C THR A 16 50.74 -95.83 -87.67
N ALA A 17 50.56 -97.15 -87.53
CA ALA A 17 49.60 -97.75 -86.59
C ALA A 17 49.75 -97.28 -85.11
N PRO A 18 50.95 -97.22 -84.49
CA PRO A 18 51.07 -96.76 -83.10
C PRO A 18 50.72 -95.27 -82.91
N PHE A 19 50.96 -94.42 -83.91
CA PHE A 19 50.61 -93.00 -83.84
C PHE A 19 49.11 -92.77 -83.91
N ILE A 20 48.41 -93.53 -84.77
CA ILE A 20 46.95 -93.49 -84.85
C ILE A 20 46.33 -94.00 -83.53
N GLY A 21 46.89 -95.06 -82.95
CA GLY A 21 46.46 -95.57 -81.65
C GLY A 21 46.59 -94.54 -80.52
N LEU A 22 47.70 -93.79 -80.48
CA LEU A 22 47.92 -92.75 -79.46
C LEU A 22 46.97 -91.55 -79.64
N LEU A 23 46.68 -91.17 -80.89
CA LEU A 23 45.71 -90.12 -81.21
C LEU A 23 44.29 -90.48 -80.76
N VAL A 24 43.88 -91.74 -80.96
CA VAL A 24 42.59 -92.24 -80.46
C VAL A 24 42.56 -92.25 -78.94
N CYS A 25 43.65 -92.66 -78.28
CA CYS A 25 43.72 -92.69 -76.81
C CYS A 25 43.60 -91.28 -76.19
N LEU A 26 44.25 -90.27 -76.78
CA LEU A 26 44.12 -88.87 -76.35
C LEU A 26 42.74 -88.28 -76.65
N ALA A 27 42.08 -88.69 -77.73
CA ALA A 27 40.73 -88.20 -78.05
C ALA A 27 39.67 -88.62 -77.02
N PHE A 28 39.88 -89.77 -76.35
CA PHE A 28 38.98 -90.27 -75.30
C PHE A 28 39.42 -89.91 -73.87
N TYR A 29 40.63 -89.39 -73.67
CA TYR A 29 41.12 -88.99 -72.35
C TYR A 29 40.72 -87.53 -72.03
N LYS A 30 39.58 -87.35 -71.36
CA LYS A 30 39.11 -86.05 -70.86
C LYS A 30 38.90 -86.07 -69.33
N PRO A 31 39.93 -85.87 -68.50
CA PRO A 31 39.69 -85.66 -67.08
C PRO A 31 39.05 -84.29 -66.86
N SER A 32 37.99 -84.24 -66.05
CA SER A 32 37.42 -82.96 -65.59
C SER A 32 38.37 -82.32 -64.59
N LEU A 33 38.91 -81.15 -64.95
CA LEU A 33 39.78 -80.37 -64.07
C LEU A 33 38.89 -79.61 -63.06
N THR A 34 38.66 -80.18 -61.89
CA THR A 34 37.97 -79.50 -60.78
C THR A 34 38.95 -78.65 -59.99
N LEU A 35 39.03 -77.35 -60.33
CA LEU A 35 39.77 -76.35 -59.56
C LEU A 35 38.97 -76.00 -58.30
N ASN A 36 39.38 -76.55 -57.16
CA ASN A 36 38.83 -76.23 -55.85
C ASN A 36 39.48 -74.93 -55.34
N LEU A 37 38.97 -73.79 -55.80
CA LEU A 37 39.41 -72.47 -55.32
C LEU A 37 38.65 -72.13 -54.03
N GLU A 38 39.35 -72.10 -52.89
CA GLU A 38 38.84 -71.63 -51.59
C GLU A 38 38.54 -70.11 -51.64
N THR A 39 37.46 -69.72 -52.31
CA THR A 39 37.02 -68.31 -52.42
C THR A 39 36.30 -67.81 -51.16
N GLN A 40 35.97 -68.69 -50.21
CA GLN A 40 35.36 -68.32 -48.93
C GLN A 40 36.21 -67.35 -48.09
N ARG A 41 37.54 -67.38 -48.24
CA ARG A 41 38.46 -66.47 -47.52
C ARG A 41 38.41 -65.02 -48.05
N PHE A 42 37.77 -64.80 -49.19
CA PHE A 42 37.60 -63.49 -49.83
C PHE A 42 36.13 -63.09 -49.96
N ALA A 43 35.21 -63.82 -49.31
CA ALA A 43 33.84 -63.33 -49.16
C ALA A 43 33.89 -62.02 -48.37
N PRO A 44 33.31 -60.91 -48.88
CA PRO A 44 33.31 -59.65 -48.15
C PRO A 44 32.62 -59.90 -46.81
N SER A 45 33.32 -59.65 -45.70
CA SER A 45 32.69 -59.66 -44.38
C SER A 45 31.50 -58.70 -44.42
N GLU A 46 30.36 -59.04 -43.83
CA GLU A 46 29.34 -58.03 -43.51
C GLU A 46 30.05 -56.94 -42.69
N GLY A 47 30.40 -55.84 -43.36
CA GLY A 47 31.13 -54.74 -42.75
C GLY A 47 30.28 -54.06 -41.69
N PRO A 48 30.76 -52.97 -41.06
CA PRO A 48 30.08 -52.30 -39.94
C PRO A 48 28.77 -51.60 -40.35
N VAL A 49 28.12 -51.97 -41.45
CA VAL A 49 26.92 -51.36 -42.01
C VAL A 49 25.76 -51.34 -40.99
N GLN A 50 25.58 -52.39 -40.21
CA GLN A 50 24.52 -52.46 -39.17
C GLN A 50 24.84 -51.57 -37.96
N LEU A 51 26.11 -51.51 -37.52
CA LEU A 51 26.56 -50.61 -36.45
C LEU A 51 26.48 -49.13 -36.88
N THR A 52 26.89 -48.83 -38.11
CA THR A 52 26.83 -47.47 -38.67
C THR A 52 25.38 -47.01 -38.91
N ALA A 53 24.48 -47.94 -39.27
CA ALA A 53 23.04 -47.65 -39.39
C ALA A 53 22.41 -47.35 -38.02
N GLY A 54 22.71 -48.15 -36.99
CA GLY A 54 22.22 -47.89 -35.62
C GLY A 54 22.74 -46.56 -35.04
N ILE A 55 24.00 -46.21 -35.32
CA ILE A 55 24.57 -44.90 -34.93
C ILE A 55 23.84 -43.76 -35.67
N LYS A 56 23.56 -43.92 -36.96
CA LYS A 56 22.81 -42.92 -37.74
C LYS A 56 21.40 -42.70 -37.17
N ASP A 57 20.68 -43.77 -36.85
CA ASP A 57 19.34 -43.67 -36.26
C ASP A 57 19.37 -42.97 -34.90
N GLN A 58 20.36 -43.28 -34.05
CA GLN A 58 20.58 -42.58 -32.79
C GLN A 58 20.90 -41.09 -32.99
N LEU A 59 21.69 -40.74 -34.01
CA LEU A 59 22.03 -39.36 -34.35
C LEU A 59 20.79 -38.59 -34.86
N ASP A 60 19.98 -39.22 -35.71
CA ASP A 60 18.73 -38.66 -36.23
C ASP A 60 17.71 -38.45 -35.11
N GLN A 61 17.64 -39.38 -34.15
CA GLN A 61 16.80 -39.23 -32.96
C GLN A 61 17.32 -38.14 -32.04
N ALA A 62 18.63 -38.07 -31.79
CA ALA A 62 19.25 -36.99 -31.02
C ALA A 62 18.99 -35.61 -31.65
N ARG A 63 19.06 -35.51 -32.99
CA ARG A 63 18.72 -34.31 -33.73
C ARG A 63 17.25 -33.92 -33.55
N SER A 64 16.34 -34.87 -33.70
CA SER A 64 14.89 -34.64 -33.50
C SER A 64 14.58 -34.18 -32.07
N THR A 65 15.20 -34.81 -31.07
CA THR A 65 15.09 -34.39 -29.66
C THR A 65 15.65 -32.98 -29.45
N ALA A 66 16.82 -32.65 -30.00
CA ALA A 66 17.40 -31.32 -29.89
C ALA A 66 16.50 -30.24 -30.53
N ASP A 67 15.92 -30.52 -31.71
CA ASP A 67 14.98 -29.62 -32.38
C ASP A 67 13.71 -29.40 -31.55
N TYR A 68 13.16 -30.47 -30.97
CA TYR A 68 12.01 -30.38 -30.07
C TYR A 68 12.33 -29.55 -28.82
N THR A 69 13.46 -29.84 -28.15
CA THR A 69 13.89 -29.11 -26.96
C THR A 69 14.11 -27.64 -27.26
N MET A 70 14.74 -27.29 -28.37
CA MET A 70 14.93 -25.89 -28.78
C MET A 70 13.60 -25.17 -28.98
N ARG A 71 12.62 -25.82 -29.64
CA ARG A 71 11.27 -25.25 -29.80
C ARG A 71 10.56 -25.06 -28.47
N ALA A 72 10.62 -26.04 -27.58
CA ALA A 72 10.01 -25.98 -26.25
C ALA A 72 10.63 -24.87 -25.39
N VAL A 73 11.96 -24.76 -25.37
CA VAL A 73 12.68 -23.70 -24.66
C VAL A 73 12.37 -22.32 -25.25
N SER A 74 12.34 -22.19 -26.57
CA SER A 74 11.99 -20.93 -27.25
C SER A 74 10.54 -20.50 -26.95
N ALA A 75 9.59 -21.44 -27.00
CA ALA A 75 8.20 -21.20 -26.65
C ALA A 75 8.06 -20.80 -25.17
N SER A 76 8.75 -21.50 -24.27
CA SER A 76 8.76 -21.17 -22.84
C SER A 76 9.38 -19.80 -22.57
N ALA A 77 10.48 -19.45 -23.24
CA ALA A 77 11.11 -18.14 -23.13
C ALA A 77 10.25 -17.00 -23.72
N LYS A 78 9.46 -17.28 -24.76
CA LYS A 78 8.47 -16.34 -25.31
C LYS A 78 7.34 -16.13 -24.31
N LEU A 79 6.74 -17.22 -23.81
CA LEU A 79 5.68 -17.17 -22.81
C LEU A 79 6.13 -16.44 -21.54
N TYR A 80 7.35 -16.71 -21.07
CA TYR A 80 7.93 -16.04 -19.91
C TYR A 80 8.07 -14.54 -20.11
N ARG A 81 8.53 -14.10 -21.30
CA ARG A 81 8.62 -12.67 -21.65
C ARG A 81 7.26 -12.00 -21.72
N GLU A 82 6.29 -12.64 -22.37
CA GLU A 82 4.90 -12.15 -22.44
C GLU A 82 4.29 -12.04 -21.03
N THR A 83 4.47 -13.06 -20.21
CA THR A 83 4.01 -13.09 -18.81
C THR A 83 4.66 -11.98 -17.98
N THR A 84 5.98 -11.81 -18.08
CA THR A 84 6.71 -10.76 -17.36
C THR A 84 6.24 -9.36 -17.79
N THR A 85 6.00 -9.17 -19.08
CA THR A 85 5.47 -7.89 -19.62
C THR A 85 4.06 -7.61 -19.09
N ALA A 86 3.19 -8.61 -19.11
CA ALA A 86 1.84 -8.50 -18.57
C ALA A 86 1.86 -8.18 -17.07
N MET A 87 2.68 -8.89 -16.29
CA MET A 87 2.84 -8.67 -14.85
C MET A 87 3.35 -7.25 -14.54
N ASN A 88 4.36 -6.77 -15.27
CA ASN A 88 4.84 -5.40 -15.13
C ASN A 88 3.73 -4.39 -15.42
N SER A 89 2.90 -4.63 -16.44
CA SER A 89 1.75 -3.75 -16.75
C SER A 89 0.72 -3.74 -15.61
N ILE A 90 0.46 -4.89 -14.99
CA ILE A 90 -0.46 -5.01 -13.85
C ILE A 90 0.09 -4.25 -12.66
N VAL A 91 1.38 -4.39 -12.33
CA VAL A 91 2.03 -3.67 -11.23
C VAL A 91 1.96 -2.15 -11.43
N VAL A 92 2.26 -1.67 -12.64
CA VAL A 92 2.17 -0.23 -12.97
C VAL A 92 0.73 0.28 -12.86
N LYS A 93 -0.24 -0.46 -13.40
CA LYS A 93 -1.66 -0.10 -13.29
C LYS A 93 -2.12 -0.11 -11.83
N ALA A 94 -1.79 -1.13 -11.06
CA ALA A 94 -2.12 -1.24 -9.64
C ALA A 94 -1.55 -0.06 -8.85
N LYS A 95 -0.27 0.28 -9.05
CA LYS A 95 0.38 1.44 -8.42
C LYS A 95 -0.34 2.75 -8.75
N THR A 96 -0.78 2.91 -9.99
CA THR A 96 -1.52 4.10 -10.44
C THR A 96 -2.93 4.18 -9.86
N GLN A 97 -3.64 3.03 -9.77
CA GLN A 97 -5.00 3.00 -9.24
C GLN A 97 -5.04 3.09 -7.71
N ALA A 98 -4.04 2.56 -7.00
CA ALA A 98 -4.04 2.50 -5.53
C ALA A 98 -4.23 3.88 -4.86
N GLY A 99 -3.66 4.95 -5.44
CA GLY A 99 -3.79 6.31 -4.88
C GLY A 99 -5.05 7.07 -5.30
N ARG A 100 -5.74 6.64 -6.36
CA ARG A 100 -6.87 7.40 -6.95
C ARG A 100 -8.06 7.57 -6.00
N PRO A 101 -8.52 6.54 -5.26
CA PRO A 101 -9.62 6.69 -4.31
C PRO A 101 -9.36 7.78 -3.27
N GLY A 102 -8.13 7.86 -2.71
CA GLY A 102 -7.76 8.88 -1.74
C GLY A 102 -7.78 10.30 -2.32
N VAL A 103 -7.30 10.48 -3.55
CA VAL A 103 -7.34 11.78 -4.24
C VAL A 103 -8.79 12.22 -4.51
N ILE A 104 -9.64 11.29 -4.98
CA ILE A 104 -11.06 11.56 -5.23
C ILE A 104 -11.77 11.90 -3.92
N TYR A 105 -11.51 11.16 -2.84
CA TYR A 105 -12.08 11.42 -1.52
C TYR A 105 -11.67 12.79 -1.00
N ASN A 106 -10.37 13.11 -1.02
CA ASN A 106 -9.85 14.41 -0.60
C ASN A 106 -10.49 15.57 -1.40
N ARG A 107 -10.63 15.41 -2.72
CA ARG A 107 -11.32 16.40 -3.57
C ARG A 107 -12.77 16.60 -3.14
N ARG A 108 -13.50 15.53 -2.83
CA ARG A 108 -14.91 15.60 -2.40
C ARG A 108 -15.08 16.31 -1.06
N ILE A 109 -14.21 16.05 -0.07
CA ILE A 109 -14.30 16.72 1.23
C ILE A 109 -13.85 18.20 1.14
N THR A 110 -12.81 18.52 0.36
CA THR A 110 -12.38 19.91 0.15
C THR A 110 -13.43 20.72 -0.60
N ALA A 111 -14.10 20.14 -1.60
CA ALA A 111 -15.15 20.84 -2.35
C ALA A 111 -16.30 21.35 -1.45
N LYS A 112 -16.56 20.69 -0.32
CA LYS A 112 -17.58 21.11 0.67
C LYS A 112 -17.13 22.28 1.55
N LEU A 113 -15.83 22.52 1.65
CA LEU A 113 -15.23 23.63 2.41
C LEU A 113 -15.03 24.89 1.55
N GLY A 114 -15.00 24.74 0.23
CA GLY A 114 -14.74 25.82 -0.71
C GLY A 114 -13.24 26.01 -0.97
N PHE A 115 -12.80 27.26 -1.07
CA PHE A 115 -11.40 27.59 -1.34
C PHE A 115 -10.68 27.99 -0.04
N PRO A 116 -9.51 27.42 0.26
CA PRO A 116 -8.72 27.87 1.39
C PRO A 116 -8.17 29.26 1.09
N TYR A 117 -8.22 30.16 2.07
CA TYR A 117 -7.65 31.50 1.94
C TYR A 117 -6.21 31.58 2.44
N GLU A 118 -5.76 30.59 3.21
CA GLU A 118 -4.38 30.45 3.67
C GLU A 118 -4.03 28.95 3.77
N THR A 119 -2.79 28.59 3.42
CA THR A 119 -2.32 27.20 3.50
C THR A 119 -0.90 27.13 4.05
N ILE A 120 -0.59 26.03 4.75
CA ILE A 120 0.76 25.67 5.16
C ILE A 120 1.02 24.25 4.69
N THR A 121 2.12 24.04 3.98
CA THR A 121 2.55 22.69 3.56
C THR A 121 4.01 22.49 3.92
N SER A 122 4.31 21.40 4.62
CA SER A 122 5.67 20.98 4.95
C SER A 122 5.83 19.47 4.75
N SER A 123 6.99 18.92 5.13
CA SER A 123 7.22 17.48 5.20
C SER A 123 6.38 16.79 6.27
N ARG A 124 6.00 17.50 7.35
CA ARG A 124 5.34 16.94 8.54
C ARG A 124 3.82 17.17 8.57
N ILE A 125 3.34 18.26 7.96
CA ILE A 125 1.92 18.64 8.00
C ILE A 125 1.48 19.33 6.70
N ALA A 126 0.20 19.23 6.39
CA ALA A 126 -0.47 20.16 5.49
C ALA A 126 -1.71 20.71 6.18
N ILE A 127 -1.90 22.04 6.17
CA ILE A 127 -3.02 22.73 6.77
C ILE A 127 -3.64 23.66 5.73
N GLU A 128 -4.96 23.58 5.61
CA GLU A 128 -5.79 24.42 4.73
C GLU A 128 -6.79 25.18 5.62
N LEU A 129 -6.79 26.51 5.55
CA LEU A 129 -7.62 27.38 6.38
C LEU A 129 -8.74 28.03 5.56
N TYR A 130 -9.98 27.91 6.05
CA TYR A 130 -11.20 28.30 5.37
C TYR A 130 -12.06 29.23 6.24
N ARG A 131 -12.86 30.07 5.61
CA ARG A 131 -13.94 30.83 6.27
C ARG A 131 -15.22 30.00 6.26
N VAL A 132 -15.95 30.01 7.37
CA VAL A 132 -17.22 29.31 7.52
C VAL A 132 -18.30 30.33 7.85
N ASN A 133 -19.31 30.44 6.98
CA ASN A 133 -20.47 31.30 7.19
C ASN A 133 -21.71 30.64 6.58
N PRO A 134 -22.41 29.75 7.31
CA PRO A 134 -23.68 29.18 6.86
C PRO A 134 -24.88 30.15 6.98
N GLY A 135 -24.67 31.39 7.43
CA GLY A 135 -25.70 32.42 7.58
C GLY A 135 -26.04 32.74 9.04
N THR A 136 -26.13 31.73 9.92
CA THR A 136 -26.51 31.93 11.34
C THR A 136 -25.33 32.18 12.28
N TYR A 137 -24.11 31.89 11.85
CA TYR A 137 -22.87 32.18 12.57
C TYR A 137 -21.71 32.37 11.60
N THR A 138 -20.62 32.97 12.09
CA THR A 138 -19.34 33.03 11.38
C THR A 138 -18.30 32.18 12.12
N GLY A 139 -17.24 31.82 11.41
CA GLY A 139 -16.15 31.04 11.97
C GLY A 139 -15.11 30.67 10.94
N TYR A 140 -14.26 29.75 11.35
CA TYR A 140 -13.15 29.26 10.56
C TYR A 140 -13.09 27.74 10.63
N ALA A 141 -12.66 27.13 9.53
CA ALA A 141 -12.36 25.71 9.48
C ALA A 141 -10.89 25.52 9.12
N MET A 142 -10.22 24.64 9.86
CA MET A 142 -8.83 24.27 9.64
C MET A 142 -8.79 22.77 9.33
N LYS A 143 -8.59 22.44 8.05
CA LYS A 143 -8.45 21.06 7.58
C LYS A 143 -6.97 20.69 7.60
N ILE A 144 -6.64 19.57 8.22
CA ILE A 144 -5.26 19.18 8.51
C ILE A 144 -5.01 17.76 8.02
N LYS A 145 -3.92 17.58 7.30
CA LYS A 145 -3.33 16.28 7.02
C LYS A 145 -2.01 16.15 7.76
N LEU A 146 -1.99 15.33 8.80
CA LEU A 146 -0.77 14.94 9.50
C LEU A 146 0.01 13.96 8.62
N LYS A 147 1.27 14.30 8.30
CA LYS A 147 2.22 13.43 7.59
C LYS A 147 3.21 12.80 8.57
N ASP A 148 3.44 13.48 9.69
CA ASP A 148 4.17 13.00 10.86
C ASP A 148 3.24 13.03 12.08
N LYS A 149 3.20 11.93 12.84
CA LYS A 149 2.43 11.80 14.08
C LYS A 149 2.84 12.79 15.18
N ASN A 150 4.08 13.28 15.13
CA ASN A 150 4.61 14.29 16.06
C ASN A 150 4.33 15.73 15.60
N ALA A 151 3.59 15.93 14.51
CA ALA A 151 3.22 17.25 14.01
C ALA A 151 2.02 17.87 14.76
N MET A 152 1.45 17.15 15.72
CA MET A 152 0.46 17.68 16.66
C MET A 152 0.83 17.25 18.08
N THR A 153 0.69 18.16 19.05
CA THR A 153 0.83 17.85 20.48
C THR A 153 -0.19 18.64 21.29
N MET A 154 -0.25 18.38 22.60
CA MET A 154 -0.96 19.21 23.55
C MET A 154 0.02 19.90 24.49
N SER A 155 -0.09 21.22 24.62
CA SER A 155 0.64 21.97 25.64
C SER A 155 -0.07 21.90 26.99
N LEU A 156 0.72 22.03 28.04
CA LEU A 156 0.26 22.37 29.38
C LEU A 156 0.76 23.79 29.70
N GLY A 157 0.02 24.55 30.51
CA GLY A 157 0.42 25.88 30.97
C GLY A 157 1.88 25.91 31.48
N LYS A 158 2.59 27.01 31.21
CA LYS A 158 4.05 27.15 31.41
C LYS A 158 4.58 26.69 32.77
N GLY A 159 3.84 26.88 33.86
CA GLY A 159 4.22 26.47 35.22
C GLY A 159 3.79 25.04 35.61
N GLY A 160 3.26 24.24 34.68
CA GLY A 160 2.76 22.89 34.95
C GLY A 160 1.29 22.86 35.40
N PRO A 161 0.86 21.79 36.10
CA PRO A 161 -0.52 21.66 36.60
C PRO A 161 -0.95 22.88 37.43
N GLY A 162 -2.13 23.42 37.16
CA GLY A 162 -2.66 24.62 37.81
C GLY A 162 -2.25 25.94 37.14
N SER A 163 -1.32 25.91 36.18
CA SER A 163 -0.96 27.08 35.37
C SER A 163 -1.80 27.16 34.10
N SER A 164 -1.98 28.38 33.59
CA SER A 164 -2.61 28.64 32.30
C SER A 164 -1.84 29.68 31.50
N GLU A 165 -1.99 29.64 30.19
CA GLU A 165 -1.51 30.67 29.26
C GLU A 165 -2.43 30.73 28.05
N THR A 166 -2.38 31.81 27.27
CA THR A 166 -3.18 31.89 26.04
C THR A 166 -2.68 30.91 24.99
N THR A 167 -3.55 30.44 24.11
CA THR A 167 -3.14 29.56 23.00
C THR A 167 -2.08 30.19 22.11
N LEU A 168 -2.05 31.52 21.97
CA LEU A 168 -1.00 32.24 21.24
C LEU A 168 0.35 32.18 21.96
N GLN A 169 0.38 32.38 23.28
CA GLN A 169 1.59 32.22 24.09
C GLN A 169 2.11 30.78 24.03
N ALA A 170 1.23 29.79 24.15
CA ALA A 170 1.59 28.38 24.02
C ALA A 170 2.16 28.09 22.62
N ALA A 171 1.50 28.53 21.55
CA ALA A 171 1.97 28.34 20.19
C ALA A 171 3.35 28.99 19.97
N SER A 172 3.55 30.22 20.44
CA SER A 172 4.83 30.92 20.36
C SER A 172 5.93 30.21 21.16
N ARG A 173 5.61 29.72 22.37
CA ARG A 173 6.57 29.06 23.27
C ARG A 173 7.06 27.73 22.72
N TYR A 174 6.18 26.95 22.07
CA TYR A 174 6.54 25.67 21.48
C TYR A 174 7.05 25.80 20.02
N GLY A 175 6.91 26.98 19.39
CA GLY A 175 7.22 27.14 17.96
C GLY A 175 6.18 26.47 17.04
N ALA A 176 4.93 26.41 17.48
CA ALA A 176 3.83 25.86 16.70
C ALA A 176 3.38 26.84 15.60
N VAL A 177 3.00 26.31 14.44
CA VAL A 177 2.48 27.10 13.31
C VAL A 177 0.98 27.36 13.43
N ALA A 178 0.27 26.54 14.18
CA ALA A 178 -1.13 26.75 14.50
C ALA A 178 -1.44 26.21 15.90
N GLY A 179 -2.53 26.68 16.50
CA GLY A 179 -3.00 26.20 17.78
C GLY A 179 -4.48 26.49 18.02
N ILE A 180 -5.12 25.65 18.82
CA ILE A 180 -6.47 25.85 19.34
C ILE A 180 -6.52 25.53 20.83
N ASN A 181 -7.54 26.02 21.53
CA ASN A 181 -7.84 25.52 22.87
C ASN A 181 -8.20 24.03 22.84
N ALA A 182 -8.10 23.37 23.98
CA ALA A 182 -8.37 21.93 24.12
C ALA A 182 -9.57 21.68 25.05
N GLY A 183 -9.40 20.91 26.12
CA GLY A 183 -10.49 20.54 27.02
C GLY A 183 -10.87 21.65 27.99
N GLY A 184 -11.96 21.39 28.72
CA GLY A 184 -12.43 22.32 29.74
C GLY A 184 -11.53 22.36 30.96
N PHE A 185 -11.79 23.31 31.85
CA PHE A 185 -11.03 23.50 33.08
C PHE A 185 -11.92 23.87 34.27
N ALA A 186 -11.36 23.74 35.47
CA ALA A 186 -11.91 24.28 36.70
C ALA A 186 -10.89 25.22 37.35
N ASP A 187 -11.38 26.31 37.93
CA ASP A 187 -10.58 27.24 38.71
C ASP A 187 -10.65 26.86 40.21
N GLN A 188 -9.50 26.79 40.87
CA GLN A 188 -9.36 26.51 42.29
C GLN A 188 -8.14 27.25 42.84
N ASP A 189 -8.31 28.01 43.93
CA ASP A 189 -7.24 28.75 44.62
C ASP A 189 -6.39 29.65 43.70
N GLY A 190 -7.05 30.34 42.76
CA GLY A 190 -6.39 31.21 41.76
C GLY A 190 -5.60 30.46 40.69
N LYS A 191 -5.70 29.13 40.65
CA LYS A 191 -5.09 28.24 39.66
C LYS A 191 -6.15 27.62 38.76
N ARG A 192 -5.74 27.18 37.58
CA ARG A 192 -6.61 26.60 36.55
C ARG A 192 -6.18 25.18 36.21
N TYR A 193 -7.06 24.21 36.39
CA TYR A 193 -6.77 22.78 36.20
C TYR A 193 -7.62 22.19 35.07
N PRO A 194 -7.04 21.37 34.18
CA PRO A 194 -7.83 20.64 33.18
C PRO A 194 -8.88 19.75 33.83
N LEU A 195 -10.06 19.67 33.22
CA LEU A 195 -11.14 18.81 33.70
C LEU A 195 -10.82 17.34 33.42
N SER A 196 -11.03 16.52 34.45
CA SER A 196 -11.11 15.06 34.35
C SER A 196 -9.91 14.41 33.65
N THR A 197 -10.13 13.29 32.96
CA THR A 197 -9.08 12.55 32.25
C THR A 197 -8.36 13.45 31.24
N THR A 198 -7.12 13.81 31.58
CA THR A 198 -6.21 14.60 30.75
C THR A 198 -4.89 13.86 30.62
N ILE A 199 -4.39 13.74 29.39
CA ILE A 199 -3.14 13.02 29.07
C ILE A 199 -2.19 13.96 28.36
N VAL A 200 -0.97 14.09 28.85
CA VAL A 200 0.12 14.88 28.24
C VAL A 200 1.34 13.98 28.11
N GLY A 201 1.91 13.87 26.91
CA GLY A 201 3.12 13.06 26.68
C GLY A 201 2.96 11.57 27.04
N GLY A 202 1.76 11.02 26.87
CA GLY A 202 1.40 9.64 27.14
C GLY A 202 1.19 9.32 28.63
N ARG A 203 1.11 10.34 29.49
CA ARG A 203 0.91 10.19 30.93
C ARG A 203 -0.37 10.90 31.37
N TYR A 204 -1.12 10.25 32.25
CA TYR A 204 -2.27 10.86 32.93
C TYR A 204 -1.80 11.97 33.86
N LEU A 205 -2.42 13.15 33.77
CA LEU A 205 -2.05 14.32 34.56
C LEU A 205 -2.50 14.19 36.01
N THR A 206 -3.76 13.83 36.23
CA THR A 206 -4.42 13.73 37.54
C THR A 206 -5.01 12.34 37.82
N GLY A 207 -4.84 11.40 36.88
CA GLY A 207 -5.42 10.06 36.93
C GLY A 207 -6.45 9.80 35.83
N PHE A 208 -7.08 8.63 35.89
CA PHE A 208 -8.21 8.29 35.03
C PHE A 208 -9.50 8.48 35.81
N GLU A 209 -10.43 9.21 35.20
CA GLU A 209 -11.80 9.36 35.66
C GLU A 209 -12.73 8.75 34.60
N PRO A 210 -13.60 7.79 34.96
CA PRO A 210 -14.63 7.29 34.06
C PRO A 210 -15.51 8.44 33.55
N SER A 211 -15.87 8.37 32.27
CA SER A 211 -16.85 9.26 31.65
C SER A 211 -18.15 9.22 32.44
N TYR A 212 -18.49 10.36 33.06
CA TYR A 212 -19.77 10.57 33.72
C TYR A 212 -20.62 11.52 32.87
N LYS A 213 -21.94 11.25 32.81
CA LYS A 213 -22.90 12.02 31.99
C LYS A 213 -22.44 12.10 30.52
N ASP A 214 -22.05 13.28 30.07
CA ASP A 214 -21.72 13.59 28.67
C ASP A 214 -20.23 13.77 28.43
N LEU A 215 -19.42 13.65 29.48
CA LEU A 215 -17.99 13.91 29.42
C LEU A 215 -17.30 12.86 28.57
N SER A 216 -16.53 13.34 27.61
CA SER A 216 -15.79 12.53 26.66
C SER A 216 -14.34 12.97 26.62
N PHE A 217 -13.45 12.00 26.42
CA PHE A 217 -12.05 12.25 26.15
C PHE A 217 -11.87 12.44 24.64
N VAL A 218 -10.96 13.33 24.24
CA VAL A 218 -10.53 13.50 22.85
C VAL A 218 -9.04 13.83 22.77
N GLY A 219 -8.35 13.22 21.82
CA GLY A 219 -6.94 13.46 21.59
C GLY A 219 -6.36 12.61 20.47
N LEU A 220 -5.03 12.54 20.39
CA LEU A 220 -4.35 11.63 19.46
C LEU A 220 -3.75 10.43 20.18
N ASN A 221 -3.75 9.30 19.49
CA ASN A 221 -2.95 8.16 19.90
C ASN A 221 -1.48 8.26 19.44
N LYS A 222 -0.65 7.29 19.85
CA LYS A 222 0.77 7.17 19.47
C LYS A 222 1.03 6.92 17.97
N ASP A 223 -0.03 6.70 17.17
CA ASP A 223 0.02 6.55 15.72
C ASP A 223 -0.43 7.83 14.98
N GLY A 224 -0.81 8.89 15.70
CA GLY A 224 -1.26 10.16 15.13
C GLY A 224 -2.72 10.16 14.69
N ARG A 225 -3.54 9.20 15.14
CA ARG A 225 -4.97 9.11 14.83
C ARG A 225 -5.81 9.73 15.93
N LEU A 226 -6.86 10.46 15.53
CA LEU A 226 -7.85 11.01 16.46
C LEU A 226 -8.63 9.88 17.13
N ILE A 227 -8.57 9.89 18.45
CA ILE A 227 -9.32 9.00 19.34
C ILE A 227 -10.19 9.86 20.25
N GLY A 228 -11.40 9.39 20.52
CA GLY A 228 -12.26 10.04 21.48
C GLY A 228 -13.56 9.28 21.70
N GLY A 229 -14.29 9.72 22.72
CA GLY A 229 -15.54 9.10 23.13
C GLY A 229 -15.66 8.97 24.65
N LYS A 230 -16.63 8.17 25.07
CA LYS A 230 -16.87 7.86 26.48
C LYS A 230 -16.08 6.61 26.86
N PHE A 231 -15.34 6.68 27.96
CA PHE A 231 -14.54 5.57 28.49
C PHE A 231 -14.93 5.31 29.94
N TYR A 232 -15.26 4.06 30.26
CA TYR A 232 -15.73 3.67 31.60
C TYR A 232 -14.65 2.97 32.43
N SER A 233 -13.55 2.57 31.79
CA SER A 233 -12.38 2.03 32.49
C SER A 233 -11.09 2.53 31.84
N ARG A 234 -10.02 2.57 32.64
CA ARG A 234 -8.71 2.99 32.17
C ARG A 234 -8.20 2.11 31.04
N GLU A 235 -8.45 0.80 31.13
CA GLU A 235 -8.03 -0.20 30.16
C GLU A 235 -8.66 0.04 28.78
N GLN A 236 -9.90 0.55 28.72
CA GLN A 236 -10.54 0.90 27.46
C GLN A 236 -9.79 2.01 26.73
N LEU A 237 -9.37 3.06 27.46
CA LEU A 237 -8.61 4.16 26.90
C LEU A 237 -7.16 3.75 26.61
N ASP A 238 -6.50 3.02 27.51
CA ASP A 238 -5.11 2.58 27.35
C ASP A 238 -4.93 1.64 26.14
N LYS A 239 -5.95 0.83 25.78
CA LYS A 239 -5.96 0.04 24.54
C LYS A 239 -5.79 0.88 23.27
N LEU A 240 -6.26 2.13 23.29
CA LEU A 240 -6.12 3.05 22.18
C LEU A 240 -4.75 3.73 22.13
N LYS A 241 -3.88 3.50 23.14
CA LYS A 241 -2.52 4.04 23.26
C LYS A 241 -2.49 5.57 23.11
N PRO A 242 -3.19 6.33 23.98
CA PRO A 242 -3.23 7.79 23.92
C PRO A 242 -1.82 8.39 24.03
N ALA A 243 -1.51 9.34 23.16
CA ALA A 243 -0.30 10.16 23.25
C ALA A 243 -0.59 11.45 24.01
N PHE A 244 -1.74 12.06 23.78
CA PHE A 244 -2.24 13.19 24.54
C PHE A 244 -3.74 13.35 24.30
N GLY A 245 -4.41 14.11 25.16
CA GLY A 245 -5.80 14.48 24.98
C GLY A 245 -6.38 15.13 26.22
N ALA A 246 -7.56 15.73 26.05
CA ALA A 246 -8.28 16.42 27.10
C ALA A 246 -9.76 16.01 27.09
N SER A 247 -10.47 16.35 28.16
CA SER A 247 -11.88 16.00 28.29
C SER A 247 -12.79 17.20 28.14
N PHE A 248 -13.89 17.01 27.40
CA PHE A 248 -14.99 17.97 27.31
C PHE A 248 -16.29 17.30 26.84
N VAL A 249 -17.33 18.10 26.65
CA VAL A 249 -18.71 17.69 26.37
C VAL A 249 -19.24 18.40 25.12
N PRO A 250 -20.16 17.80 24.35
CA PRO A 250 -20.40 16.37 24.18
C PRO A 250 -19.61 15.80 22.99
N VAL A 251 -19.75 14.49 22.76
CA VAL A 251 -19.47 13.89 21.44
C VAL A 251 -20.51 14.42 20.45
N LEU A 252 -20.08 14.83 19.26
CA LEU A 252 -20.96 15.37 18.21
C LEU A 252 -21.24 14.35 17.11
N LEU A 253 -20.22 13.61 16.68
CA LEU A 253 -20.35 12.55 15.68
C LEU A 253 -19.56 11.33 16.13
N GLN A 254 -20.11 10.15 15.89
CA GLN A 254 -19.43 8.89 16.17
C GLN A 254 -19.76 7.88 15.07
N SER A 255 -18.74 7.24 14.51
CA SER A 255 -18.83 6.22 13.47
C SER A 255 -19.62 6.67 12.22
N GLY A 256 -19.58 7.97 11.90
CA GLY A 256 -20.30 8.56 10.77
C GLY A 256 -21.76 8.92 11.05
N TYR A 257 -22.21 8.85 12.31
CA TYR A 257 -23.58 9.19 12.72
C TYR A 257 -23.59 10.35 13.71
N LYS A 258 -24.67 11.12 13.70
CA LYS A 258 -24.96 12.13 14.71
C LYS A 258 -25.27 11.48 16.05
N THR A 259 -24.69 12.01 17.11
CA THR A 259 -25.02 11.64 18.48
C THR A 259 -26.10 12.56 19.03
N GLU A 260 -26.83 12.11 20.05
CA GLU A 260 -27.80 12.95 20.74
C GLU A 260 -27.07 14.10 21.47
N ILE A 261 -27.57 15.33 21.31
CA ILE A 261 -27.09 16.47 22.07
C ILE A 261 -27.81 16.47 23.42
N PRO A 262 -27.09 16.50 24.55
CA PRO A 262 -27.74 16.47 25.85
C PRO A 262 -28.57 17.75 26.08
N ALA A 263 -29.83 17.60 26.50
CA ALA A 263 -30.81 18.70 26.66
C ALA A 263 -30.28 19.92 27.43
N LYS A 264 -29.43 19.73 28.45
CA LYS A 264 -28.82 20.85 29.20
C LYS A 264 -27.98 21.78 28.32
N TRP A 265 -27.35 21.25 27.27
CA TRP A 265 -26.46 21.98 26.38
C TRP A 265 -27.18 22.58 25.17
N GLU A 266 -28.44 22.21 24.94
CA GLU A 266 -29.30 22.83 23.92
C GLU A 266 -29.78 24.23 24.36
N VAL A 267 -29.86 24.46 25.68
CA VAL A 267 -30.47 25.67 26.25
C VAL A 267 -29.49 26.64 26.89
N SER A 268 -28.40 26.16 27.52
CA SER A 268 -27.49 27.02 28.27
C SER A 268 -26.00 26.65 28.13
N PRO A 269 -25.20 27.48 27.43
CA PRO A 269 -25.65 28.49 26.48
C PRO A 269 -26.19 27.84 25.20
N ARG A 270 -27.36 28.29 24.73
CA ARG A 270 -27.94 27.85 23.45
C ARG A 270 -27.00 28.16 22.27
N ARG A 271 -26.55 29.41 22.16
CA ARG A 271 -25.56 29.85 21.15
C ARG A 271 -24.29 30.33 21.84
N ALA A 272 -23.14 29.87 21.37
CA ALA A 272 -21.85 30.34 21.87
C ALA A 272 -20.77 30.23 20.77
N PRO A 273 -19.62 30.90 20.94
CA PRO A 273 -18.38 30.46 20.31
C PRO A 273 -18.12 29.00 20.67
N ARG A 274 -17.80 28.18 19.67
CA ARG A 274 -17.53 26.75 19.83
C ARG A 274 -16.22 26.40 19.16
N THR A 275 -15.53 25.43 19.74
CA THR A 275 -14.39 24.78 19.12
C THR A 275 -14.70 23.29 19.02
N ALA A 276 -14.55 22.71 17.85
CA ALA A 276 -14.72 21.27 17.66
C ALA A 276 -13.57 20.70 16.83
N ILE A 277 -13.22 19.45 17.12
CA ILE A 277 -12.25 18.67 16.36
C ILE A 277 -12.91 17.38 15.89
N GLY A 278 -12.68 17.02 14.63
CA GLY A 278 -13.13 15.76 14.08
C GLY A 278 -12.13 15.18 13.09
N LYS A 279 -12.42 13.97 12.63
CA LYS A 279 -11.65 13.29 11.58
C LYS A 279 -12.54 12.85 10.42
N TYR A 280 -11.94 12.82 9.23
CA TYR A 280 -12.47 12.18 8.05
C TYR A 280 -12.13 10.69 8.05
N LYS A 281 -12.67 9.95 7.07
CA LYS A 281 -12.44 8.50 6.93
C LYS A 281 -10.99 8.14 6.58
N ASP A 282 -10.21 9.10 6.09
CA ASP A 282 -8.79 8.94 5.74
C ASP A 282 -7.84 9.54 6.80
N ASP A 283 -8.31 9.67 8.05
CA ASP A 283 -7.59 10.19 9.21
C ASP A 283 -7.17 11.69 9.10
N GLN A 284 -7.55 12.41 8.05
CA GLN A 284 -7.43 13.87 8.02
C GLN A 284 -8.30 14.50 9.12
N LEU A 285 -7.81 15.55 9.77
CA LEU A 285 -8.54 16.25 10.81
C LEU A 285 -9.29 17.45 10.22
N LEU A 286 -10.41 17.78 10.85
CA LEU A 286 -11.11 19.04 10.66
C LEU A 286 -11.33 19.69 12.01
N ILE A 287 -10.87 20.93 12.14
CA ILE A 287 -11.20 21.79 13.27
C ILE A 287 -12.16 22.87 12.79
N ILE A 288 -13.20 23.14 13.58
CA ILE A 288 -14.08 24.29 13.38
C ILE A 288 -14.03 25.15 14.63
N VAL A 289 -13.80 26.45 14.46
CA VAL A 289 -13.90 27.46 15.51
C VAL A 289 -14.94 28.47 15.08
N THR A 290 -16.05 28.56 15.81
CA THR A 290 -17.12 29.53 15.56
C THR A 290 -16.92 30.76 16.43
N GLU A 291 -17.27 31.91 15.88
CA GLU A 291 -17.22 33.19 16.56
C GLU A 291 -18.54 33.49 17.27
N GLY A 292 -18.51 34.40 18.23
CA GLY A 292 -19.67 34.96 18.91
C GLY A 292 -19.26 36.24 19.66
N ASP A 293 -20.23 37.09 19.96
CA ASP A 293 -20.02 38.35 20.67
C ASP A 293 -19.90 38.14 22.19
N ASN A 294 -20.44 37.04 22.73
CA ASN A 294 -20.37 36.69 24.15
C ASN A 294 -20.66 35.19 24.37
N GLU A 295 -20.47 34.73 25.60
CA GLU A 295 -20.81 33.36 26.05
C GLU A 295 -22.17 33.25 26.77
N ASN A 296 -22.98 34.32 26.76
CA ASN A 296 -24.26 34.41 27.48
C ASN A 296 -25.43 33.72 26.75
N GLY A 297 -25.18 33.05 25.62
CA GLY A 297 -26.20 32.27 24.92
C GLY A 297 -26.84 32.93 23.70
N SER A 298 -26.50 34.18 23.37
CA SER A 298 -27.20 34.96 22.32
C SER A 298 -26.51 35.01 20.96
N SER A 299 -25.24 34.59 20.85
CA SER A 299 -24.44 34.72 19.62
C SER A 299 -23.55 33.50 19.38
N GLY A 300 -23.09 33.32 18.14
CA GLY A 300 -22.34 32.15 17.70
C GLY A 300 -23.23 30.98 17.29
N ALA A 301 -22.74 29.75 17.44
CA ALA A 301 -23.38 28.55 16.91
C ALA A 301 -24.06 27.73 18.02
N THR A 302 -25.17 27.08 17.68
CA THR A 302 -25.69 25.98 18.51
C THR A 302 -24.87 24.71 18.26
N LEU A 303 -25.00 23.72 19.17
CA LEU A 303 -24.33 22.43 18.97
C LEU A 303 -24.94 21.66 17.79
N GLU A 304 -26.25 21.79 17.56
CA GLU A 304 -26.97 21.15 16.44
C GLU A 304 -26.46 21.71 15.11
N GLU A 305 -26.35 23.04 15.00
CA GLU A 305 -25.83 23.70 13.80
C GLU A 305 -24.37 23.28 13.51
N LEU A 306 -23.55 23.14 14.55
CA LEU A 306 -22.16 22.68 14.42
C LEU A 306 -22.08 21.20 14.04
N GLN A 307 -22.90 20.35 14.67
CA GLN A 307 -23.00 18.93 14.36
C GLN A 307 -23.46 18.70 12.92
N ASP A 308 -24.50 19.42 12.49
CA ASP A 308 -25.00 19.40 11.11
C ASP A 308 -23.93 19.81 10.12
N LYS A 309 -23.18 20.87 10.43
CA LYS A 309 -22.11 21.34 9.57
C LYS A 309 -21.01 20.29 9.40
N LEU A 310 -20.55 19.69 10.50
CA LEU A 310 -19.54 18.63 10.50
C LEU A 310 -20.02 17.39 9.74
N PHE A 311 -21.26 16.95 9.99
CA PHE A 311 -21.87 15.81 9.33
C PHE A 311 -21.95 16.02 7.82
N ASN A 312 -22.46 17.19 7.40
CA ASN A 312 -22.58 17.54 5.99
C ASN A 312 -21.23 17.67 5.30
N MET A 313 -20.17 18.05 6.04
CA MET A 313 -18.78 18.05 5.55
C MET A 313 -18.20 16.64 5.34
N GLY A 314 -18.85 15.58 5.85
CA GLY A 314 -18.41 14.20 5.72
C GLY A 314 -17.40 13.77 6.77
N VAL A 315 -17.35 14.49 7.90
CA VAL A 315 -16.60 14.11 9.10
C VAL A 315 -17.22 12.84 9.68
N SER A 316 -16.39 11.87 10.08
CA SER A 316 -16.87 10.60 10.62
C SER A 316 -17.01 10.62 12.14
N ASP A 317 -16.00 11.14 12.84
CA ASP A 317 -16.02 11.30 14.29
C ASP A 317 -15.73 12.76 14.62
N ALA A 318 -16.46 13.33 15.57
CA ALA A 318 -16.27 14.72 16.00
C ALA A 318 -16.61 14.91 17.48
N TYR A 319 -15.83 15.75 18.13
CA TYR A 319 -15.88 16.00 19.55
C TYR A 319 -15.88 17.52 19.77
N ASN A 320 -16.77 17.97 20.64
CA ASN A 320 -16.77 19.35 21.08
C ASN A 320 -15.62 19.57 22.08
N LEU A 321 -14.95 20.71 21.96
CA LEU A 321 -13.90 21.20 22.84
C LEU A 321 -14.42 22.38 23.64
N ASP A 322 -13.58 22.91 24.54
CA ASP A 322 -13.99 24.05 25.36
C ASP A 322 -14.44 25.24 24.50
N GLY A 323 -15.51 25.90 24.92
CA GLY A 323 -16.23 26.91 24.14
C GLY A 323 -16.12 28.31 24.74
N GLY A 324 -17.03 29.20 24.35
CA GLY A 324 -17.12 30.54 24.91
C GLY A 324 -15.82 31.32 24.75
N GLY A 325 -15.41 32.04 25.80
CA GLY A 325 -14.16 32.82 25.80
C GLY A 325 -12.88 31.99 25.60
N SER A 326 -12.93 30.67 25.77
CA SER A 326 -11.80 29.78 25.49
C SER A 326 -11.60 29.51 24.00
N SER A 327 -12.63 29.72 23.17
CA SER A 327 -12.57 29.41 21.73
C SER A 327 -11.51 30.26 21.05
N SER A 328 -10.47 29.59 20.55
CA SER A 328 -9.30 30.26 19.99
C SER A 328 -8.72 29.48 18.82
N LEU A 329 -8.33 30.22 17.79
CA LEU A 329 -7.62 29.73 16.63
C LEU A 329 -6.43 30.64 16.37
N VAL A 330 -5.24 30.09 16.55
CA VAL A 330 -3.97 30.71 16.22
C VAL A 330 -3.44 30.06 14.96
N PHE A 331 -2.97 30.88 14.02
CA PHE A 331 -2.38 30.42 12.77
C PHE A 331 -1.28 31.40 12.35
N ASN A 332 -0.10 30.90 11.99
CA ASN A 332 1.06 31.71 11.60
C ASN A 332 1.37 32.85 12.59
N GLY A 333 1.34 32.57 13.89
CA GLY A 333 1.71 33.53 14.94
C GLY A 333 0.69 34.64 15.20
N ARG A 334 -0.52 34.55 14.63
CA ARG A 334 -1.61 35.51 14.87
C ARG A 334 -2.90 34.80 15.29
N VAL A 335 -3.76 35.53 15.99
CA VAL A 335 -5.13 35.10 16.26
C VAL A 335 -5.96 35.26 14.98
N VAL A 336 -6.73 34.24 14.62
CA VAL A 336 -7.55 34.20 13.42
C VAL A 336 -9.00 34.56 13.71
N ASN A 337 -9.56 33.98 14.77
CA ASN A 337 -10.93 34.28 15.21
C ASN A 337 -10.96 35.52 16.10
N ARG A 338 -12.13 36.14 16.23
CA ARG A 338 -12.42 37.13 17.26
C ARG A 338 -12.76 36.43 18.58
N PRO A 339 -11.93 36.54 19.63
CA PRO A 339 -12.25 35.99 20.95
C PRO A 339 -13.45 36.73 21.55
N SER A 340 -14.39 36.02 22.15
CA SER A 340 -15.61 36.64 22.70
C SER A 340 -15.36 37.53 23.91
N ASP A 341 -14.28 37.29 24.66
CA ASP A 341 -13.90 38.08 25.83
C ASP A 341 -13.14 39.37 25.43
N GLY A 342 -13.04 39.69 24.14
CA GLY A 342 -12.22 40.78 23.60
C GLY A 342 -10.72 40.46 23.53
N ALA A 343 -10.25 39.50 24.31
CA ALA A 343 -8.88 38.97 24.29
C ALA A 343 -8.88 37.44 24.43
N LEU A 344 -7.74 36.80 24.15
CA LEU A 344 -7.59 35.36 24.37
C LEU A 344 -7.63 35.04 25.87
N ARG A 345 -8.53 34.14 26.27
CA ARG A 345 -8.57 33.58 27.62
C ARG A 345 -7.37 32.65 27.85
N PRO A 346 -6.63 32.78 28.97
CA PRO A 346 -5.64 31.79 29.34
C PRO A 346 -6.28 30.43 29.59
N VAL A 347 -5.76 29.35 29.00
CA VAL A 347 -6.28 27.99 29.19
C VAL A 347 -5.17 27.07 29.68
N PRO A 348 -5.49 26.00 30.43
CA PRO A 348 -4.44 25.12 30.94
C PRO A 348 -3.91 24.18 29.86
N THR A 349 -4.70 23.91 28.81
CA THR A 349 -4.31 23.04 27.70
C THR A 349 -4.66 23.65 26.34
N SER A 350 -3.81 23.38 25.34
CA SER A 350 -4.05 23.78 23.95
C SER A 350 -3.51 22.71 23.01
N PHE A 351 -4.21 22.42 21.91
CA PHE A 351 -3.66 21.61 20.84
C PHE A 351 -2.82 22.47 19.90
N LEU A 352 -1.59 22.03 19.64
CA LEU A 352 -0.59 22.75 18.87
C LEU A 352 -0.13 21.93 17.67
N PHE A 353 0.14 22.60 16.55
CA PHE A 353 0.51 21.99 15.27
C PHE A 353 1.86 22.50 14.78
N PHE A 354 2.68 21.61 14.20
CA PHE A 354 4.08 21.89 13.85
C PHE A 354 4.36 21.57 12.39
N LYS A 355 5.05 22.48 11.71
CA LYS A 355 5.55 22.25 10.34
C LYS A 355 6.79 21.37 10.29
#